data_AF-A0A2R6AEU4-F1
#
_entry.id   AF-A0A2R6AEU4-F1
#
_cell.length_a   1.000
_cell.length_b   1.000
_cell.length_c   1.000
_cell.angle_alpha   90.00
_cell.angle_beta   90.00
_cell.angle_gamma   90.00
#
_symmetry.space_group_name_H-M   'P 1'
#
loop_
_entity.id
_entity.type
_entity.pdbx_description
1 polymer ?
#
loop_
_entity_poly.entity_id
_entity_poly.type
_entity_poly.pdbx_seq_one_letter_code
_entity_poly.pdbx_strand_id
1 'polypeptide(L)'
;MNKKLIFALISCSFLASIFIHLPGNFYSDTVFIFIRQTSSGRLLAPYFQSFFEYPVLTALVFYISARLGMMLPKALLSYYLINSSILFVFALGIAHQLTQILEKIGVKLIKSLVVFLFLPHHSSFMQRTTGILSELSFVYVLLNVF
;
A
#
# COMPACT_ATOMS: atom_id res chain seq x y z
N MET A 1 -16.33 17.31 6.72
CA MET A 1 -16.40 16.24 5.68
C MET A 1 -16.90 14.94 6.33
N ASN A 2 -17.62 14.04 5.64
CA ASN A 2 -18.07 12.78 6.27
C ASN A 2 -16.91 11.77 6.34
N LYS A 3 -16.12 11.83 7.41
CA LYS A 3 -14.92 11.00 7.60
C LYS A 3 -15.25 9.51 7.63
N LYS A 4 -16.36 9.12 8.26
CA LYS A 4 -16.78 7.71 8.36
C LYS A 4 -16.95 7.07 6.99
N LEU A 5 -17.60 7.80 6.07
CA LEU A 5 -17.79 7.33 4.69
C LEU A 5 -16.46 7.15 3.94
N ILE A 6 -15.52 8.10 4.09
CA ILE A 6 -14.19 8.03 3.46
C ILE A 6 -13.43 6.80 3.95
N PHE A 7 -13.34 6.60 5.27
CA PHE A 7 -12.66 5.43 5.83
C PHE A 7 -13.32 4.11 5.42
N ALA A 8 -14.64 4.05 5.37
CA ALA A 8 -15.36 2.87 4.90
C ALA A 8 -15.02 2.54 3.44
N LEU A 9 -15.03 3.54 2.55
CA LEU A 9 -14.70 3.33 1.13
C LEU A 9 -13.26 2.87 0.93
N ILE A 10 -12.31 3.48 1.64
CA ILE A 10 -10.90 3.08 1.57
C ILE A 10 -10.72 1.66 2.08
N SER A 11 -11.43 1.28 3.15
CA SER A 11 -11.38 -0.07 3.69
C SER A 11 -11.96 -1.10 2.72
N CYS A 12 -13.13 -0.82 2.12
CA CYS A 12 -13.74 -1.69 1.13
C CYS A 12 -12.84 -1.86 -0.11
N SER A 13 -12.28 -0.76 -0.61
CA SER A 13 -11.41 -0.79 -1.78
C SER A 13 -10.09 -1.53 -1.50
N PHE A 14 -9.51 -1.32 -0.33
CA PHE A 14 -8.30 -2.04 0.09
C PHE A 14 -8.55 -3.54 0.23
N LEU A 15 -9.67 -3.94 0.85
CA LEU A 15 -10.07 -5.34 0.96
C LEU A 15 -10.29 -5.97 -0.42
N ALA A 16 -11.01 -5.28 -1.31
CA ALA A 16 -11.19 -5.75 -2.68
C ALA A 16 -9.84 -5.94 -3.39
N SER A 17 -8.90 -5.00 -3.23
CA SER A 17 -7.54 -5.11 -3.77
C SER A 17 -6.79 -6.33 -3.23
N ILE A 18 -6.88 -6.61 -1.92
CA ILE A 18 -6.29 -7.81 -1.30
C ILE A 18 -6.82 -9.07 -1.99
N PHE A 19 -8.15 -9.19 -2.13
CA PHE A 19 -8.79 -10.38 -2.69
C PHE A 19 -8.41 -10.62 -4.16
N ILE A 20 -8.33 -9.55 -4.94
CA ILE A 20 -7.93 -9.64 -6.36
C ILE A 20 -6.48 -10.12 -6.46
N HIS A 21 -5.58 -9.62 -5.63
CA HIS A 21 -4.14 -9.92 -5.70
C HIS A 21 -3.71 -11.08 -4.78
N LEU A 22 -4.65 -11.88 -4.28
CA LEU A 22 -4.35 -13.06 -3.48
C LEU A 22 -3.36 -13.98 -4.23
N PRO A 23 -2.40 -14.61 -3.53
CA PRO A 23 -1.45 -15.52 -4.16
C PRO A 23 -2.17 -16.62 -4.94
N GLY A 24 -1.87 -16.74 -6.23
CA GLY A 24 -2.48 -17.73 -7.13
C GLY A 24 -3.60 -17.20 -8.04
N ASN A 25 -4.06 -15.96 -7.85
CA ASN A 25 -5.08 -15.34 -8.70
C ASN A 25 -4.45 -14.55 -9.85
N PHE A 26 -3.97 -13.34 -9.54
CA PHE A 26 -3.36 -12.41 -10.49
C PHE A 26 -1.92 -12.07 -10.07
N TYR A 27 -1.15 -11.54 -11.01
CA TYR A 27 0.21 -11.06 -10.74
C TYR A 27 0.21 -10.03 -9.59
N SER A 28 1.14 -10.17 -8.66
CA SER A 28 1.29 -9.29 -7.51
C SER A 28 2.78 -9.07 -7.25
N ASP A 29 3.22 -7.81 -7.34
CA ASP A 29 4.59 -7.39 -6.98
C ASP A 29 4.96 -7.89 -5.59
N THR A 30 4.01 -7.85 -4.65
CA THR A 30 4.19 -8.34 -3.29
C THR A 30 4.56 -9.82 -3.28
N VAL A 31 3.85 -10.66 -4.05
CA VAL A 31 4.14 -12.10 -4.16
C VAL A 31 5.49 -12.32 -4.83
N PHE A 32 5.77 -11.59 -5.90
CA PHE A 32 7.04 -11.70 -6.62
C PHE A 32 8.25 -11.35 -5.74
N ILE A 33 8.15 -10.30 -4.94
CA ILE A 33 9.19 -9.88 -3.99
C ILE A 33 9.50 -10.98 -2.99
N PHE A 34 8.48 -11.64 -2.43
CA PHE A 34 8.68 -12.76 -1.51
C PHE A 34 9.44 -13.89 -2.18
N ILE A 35 8.97 -14.34 -3.34
CA ILE A 35 9.60 -15.43 -4.09
C ILE A 35 11.06 -15.08 -4.40
N ARG A 36 11.34 -13.85 -4.83
CA ARG A 36 12.71 -13.37 -5.09
C ARG A 36 13.60 -13.45 -3.84
N GLN A 37 13.11 -12.96 -2.70
CA GLN A 37 13.85 -12.91 -1.44
C GLN A 37 14.04 -14.29 -0.79
N THR A 38 13.19 -15.27 -1.11
CA THR A 38 13.27 -16.62 -0.54
C THR A 38 13.77 -17.69 -1.52
N SER A 39 14.07 -17.30 -2.77
CA SER A 39 14.47 -18.21 -3.86
C SER A 39 15.65 -19.12 -3.53
N SER A 40 16.57 -18.65 -2.69
CA SER A 40 17.75 -19.40 -2.23
C SER A 40 17.49 -20.39 -1.08
N GLY A 41 16.22 -20.61 -0.69
CA GLY A 41 15.84 -21.43 0.47
C GLY A 41 16.05 -20.74 1.83
N ARG A 42 16.65 -19.55 1.83
CA ARG A 42 16.79 -18.66 2.98
C ARG A 42 16.22 -17.28 2.65
N LEU A 43 15.77 -16.56 3.68
CA LEU A 43 15.33 -15.18 3.54
C LEU A 43 16.56 -14.27 3.39
N LEU A 44 16.64 -13.54 2.27
CA LEU A 44 17.71 -12.59 1.99
C LEU A 44 17.36 -11.20 2.53
N ALA A 45 18.30 -10.59 3.25
CA ALA A 45 18.16 -9.21 3.71
C ALA A 45 18.29 -8.22 2.52
N PRO A 46 17.29 -7.36 2.26
CA PRO A 46 17.34 -6.40 1.17
C PRO A 46 18.50 -5.41 1.34
N TYR A 47 19.10 -4.98 0.23
CA TYR A 47 20.31 -4.14 0.09
C TYR A 47 21.64 -4.76 0.54
N PHE A 48 21.62 -5.72 1.46
CA PHE A 48 22.82 -6.40 1.93
C PHE A 48 23.10 -7.69 1.15
N GLN A 49 22.06 -8.47 0.89
CA GLN A 49 22.16 -9.82 0.32
C GLN A 49 21.36 -9.98 -0.98
N SER A 50 20.48 -9.02 -1.28
CA SER A 50 19.73 -8.98 -2.53
C SER A 50 19.49 -7.54 -2.97
N PHE A 51 19.53 -7.29 -4.28
CA PHE A 51 19.09 -6.02 -4.84
C PHE A 51 17.60 -5.77 -4.50
N PHE A 52 17.27 -4.52 -4.19
CA PHE A 52 15.91 -4.10 -3.87
C PHE A 52 15.66 -2.69 -4.42
N GLU A 53 14.64 -2.53 -5.26
CA GLU A 53 14.41 -1.27 -5.99
C GLU A 53 13.61 -0.20 -5.23
N TYR A 54 12.98 -0.55 -4.10
CA TYR A 54 12.11 0.37 -3.36
C TYR A 54 12.87 1.18 -2.29
N PRO A 55 12.23 2.08 -1.52
CA PRO A 55 12.87 2.72 -0.37
C PRO A 55 13.15 1.78 0.81
N VAL A 56 14.05 2.19 1.71
CA VAL A 56 14.48 1.36 2.87
C VAL A 56 13.31 0.96 3.77
N LEU A 57 12.39 1.87 4.05
CA LEU A 57 11.21 1.57 4.89
C LEU A 57 10.31 0.50 4.25
N THR A 58 10.10 0.59 2.93
CA THR A 58 9.33 -0.39 2.16
C THR A 58 9.99 -1.76 2.23
N ALA A 59 11.31 -1.81 2.04
CA ALA A 59 12.09 -3.04 2.17
C ALA A 59 12.01 -3.65 3.57
N LEU A 60 12.03 -2.82 4.61
CA LEU A 60 11.88 -3.25 6.00
C LEU A 60 10.51 -3.90 6.23
N VAL A 61 9.44 -3.28 5.74
CA VAL A 61 8.07 -3.83 5.84
C VAL A 61 7.99 -5.20 5.15
N PHE A 62 8.52 -5.33 3.95
CA PHE A 62 8.57 -6.60 3.23
C PHE A 62 9.38 -7.65 3.97
N TYR A 63 10.57 -7.29 4.45
CA TYR A 63 11.46 -8.22 5.13
C TYR A 63 10.86 -8.73 6.45
N ILE A 64 10.27 -7.84 7.27
CA ILE A 64 9.57 -8.23 8.50
C ILE A 64 8.39 -9.14 8.17
N SER A 65 7.58 -8.76 7.18
CA SER A 65 6.43 -9.56 6.76
C SER A 65 6.86 -10.94 6.29
N ALA A 66 7.96 -11.03 5.53
CA ALA A 66 8.46 -12.30 5.00
C ALA A 66 9.01 -13.16 6.13
N ARG A 67 9.76 -12.57 7.05
CA ARG A 67 10.29 -13.26 8.23
C ARG A 67 9.18 -13.85 9.08
N LEU A 68 8.14 -13.07 9.39
CA LEU A 68 6.99 -13.52 10.17
C LEU A 68 6.15 -14.54 9.38
N GLY A 69 5.92 -14.30 8.09
CA GLY A 69 5.15 -15.19 7.22
C GLY A 69 5.78 -16.58 7.11
N MET A 70 7.11 -16.66 7.00
CA MET A 70 7.85 -17.94 6.97
C MET A 70 7.78 -18.73 8.28
N MET A 71 7.42 -18.10 9.41
CA MET A 71 7.21 -18.78 10.70
C MET A 71 5.81 -19.41 10.81
N LEU A 72 4.92 -19.16 9.85
CA LEU A 72 3.53 -19.62 9.85
C LEU A 72 3.27 -20.64 8.73
N PRO A 73 2.22 -21.49 8.87
CA PRO A 73 1.76 -22.34 7.77
C PRO A 73 1.41 -21.50 6.54
N LYS A 74 1.56 -22.09 5.34
CA LYS A 74 1.33 -21.41 4.06
C LYS A 74 2.10 -20.09 3.96
N ALA A 75 3.43 -20.16 4.10
CA ALA A 75 4.32 -19.02 4.27
C ALA A 75 4.03 -17.82 3.33
N LEU A 76 3.81 -18.08 2.04
CA LEU A 76 3.49 -17.03 1.05
C LEU A 76 2.16 -16.32 1.37
N LEU A 77 1.12 -17.06 1.72
CA LEU A 77 -0.18 -16.49 2.08
C LEU A 77 -0.09 -15.70 3.38
N SER A 78 0.58 -16.25 4.39
CA SER A 78 0.79 -15.58 5.68
C SER A 78 1.59 -14.28 5.51
N TYR A 79 2.69 -14.31 4.74
CA TYR A 79 3.44 -13.12 4.36
C TYR A 79 2.54 -12.07 3.70
N TYR A 80 1.76 -12.49 2.71
CA TYR A 80 0.91 -11.59 1.94
C TYR A 80 -0.13 -10.90 2.83
N LEU A 81 -0.75 -11.64 3.74
CA LEU A 81 -1.73 -11.09 4.68
C LEU A 81 -1.07 -10.14 5.69
N ILE A 82 0.08 -10.51 6.28
CA ILE A 82 0.83 -9.64 7.21
C ILE A 82 1.23 -8.34 6.53
N ASN A 83 1.83 -8.43 5.34
CA ASN A 83 2.22 -7.26 4.55
C ASN A 83 1.00 -6.38 4.25
N SER A 84 -0.11 -6.98 3.82
CA SER A 84 -1.35 -6.27 3.53
C SER A 84 -1.93 -5.57 4.77
N SER A 85 -1.88 -6.21 5.94
CA SER A 85 -2.35 -5.60 7.19
C SER A 85 -1.51 -4.38 7.59
N ILE A 86 -0.18 -4.46 7.45
CA ILE A 86 0.71 -3.31 7.72
C ILE A 86 0.40 -2.16 6.75
N LEU A 87 0.29 -2.46 5.45
CA LEU A 87 -0.08 -1.48 4.43
C LEU A 87 -1.45 -0.86 4.68
N PHE A 88 -2.41 -1.63 5.21
CA PHE A 88 -3.73 -1.12 5.53
C PHE A 88 -3.68 -0.02 6.60
N VAL A 89 -2.87 -0.22 7.64
CA VAL A 89 -2.66 0.80 8.69
C VAL A 89 -2.08 2.08 8.10
N PHE A 90 -1.10 1.97 7.20
CA PHE A 90 -0.54 3.13 6.50
C PHE A 90 -1.58 3.82 5.60
N ALA A 91 -2.40 3.04 4.87
CA ALA A 91 -3.46 3.58 4.02
C ALA A 91 -4.48 4.38 4.84
N LEU A 92 -4.88 3.88 6.02
CA LEU A 92 -5.74 4.63 6.95
C LEU A 92 -5.06 5.90 7.48
N GLY A 93 -3.75 5.83 7.78
CA GLY A 93 -2.97 6.99 8.21
C GLY A 93 -2.91 8.10 7.15
N ILE A 94 -2.62 7.74 5.89
CA ILE A 94 -2.65 8.67 4.75
C ILE A 94 -4.05 9.23 4.57
N ALA A 95 -5.07 8.38 4.61
CA ALA A 95 -6.45 8.81 4.50
C ALA A 95 -6.83 9.86 5.54
N HIS A 96 -6.40 9.65 6.78
CA HIS A 96 -6.60 10.58 7.87
C HIS A 96 -5.92 11.92 7.59
N GLN A 97 -4.64 11.91 7.24
CA GLN A 97 -3.87 13.14 6.98
C GLN A 97 -4.41 13.91 5.78
N LEU A 98 -4.70 13.21 4.68
CA LEU A 98 -5.26 13.84 3.49
C LEU A 98 -6.65 14.43 3.75
N THR A 99 -7.48 13.75 4.53
CA THR A 99 -8.77 14.28 4.99
C THR A 99 -8.57 15.61 5.73
N GLN A 100 -7.60 15.70 6.63
CA GLN A 100 -7.31 16.94 7.35
C GLN A 100 -6.84 18.07 6.42
N ILE A 101 -5.98 17.75 5.45
CA ILE A 101 -5.47 18.73 4.47
C ILE A 101 -6.62 19.25 3.61
N LEU A 102 -7.46 18.36 3.07
CA LEU A 102 -8.60 18.73 2.22
C LEU A 102 -9.63 19.57 2.98
N GLU A 103 -9.85 19.29 4.27
CA GLU A 103 -10.70 20.13 5.13
C GLU A 103 -10.12 21.53 5.30
N LYS A 104 -8.80 21.66 5.51
CA LYS A 104 -8.11 22.96 5.64
C LYS A 104 -8.15 23.79 4.36
N ILE A 105 -8.10 23.16 3.19
CA ILE A 105 -8.16 23.83 1.88
C ILE A 105 -9.61 24.09 1.42
N GLY A 106 -10.61 23.64 2.19
CA GLY A 106 -12.03 23.87 1.88
C GLY A 106 -12.57 23.02 0.71
N VAL A 107 -11.96 21.86 0.45
CA VAL A 107 -12.38 20.98 -0.65
C VAL A 107 -13.71 20.28 -0.32
N LYS A 108 -14.63 20.26 -1.30
CA LYS A 108 -15.93 19.58 -1.17
C LYS A 108 -15.76 18.06 -1.12
N LEU A 109 -16.60 17.39 -0.33
CA LEU A 109 -16.58 15.93 -0.11
C LEU A 109 -16.53 15.12 -1.43
N ILE A 110 -17.30 15.51 -2.45
CA ILE A 110 -17.33 14.80 -3.75
C ILE A 110 -15.95 14.80 -4.43
N LYS A 111 -15.24 15.93 -4.42
CA LYS A 111 -13.88 16.03 -4.97
C LYS A 111 -12.89 15.21 -4.13
N SER A 112 -13.06 15.20 -2.82
CA SER A 112 -12.26 14.35 -1.92
C SER A 112 -12.46 12.85 -2.23
N LEU A 113 -13.69 12.42 -2.51
CA LEU A 113 -14.00 11.03 -2.87
C LEU A 113 -13.31 10.61 -4.17
N VAL A 114 -13.28 11.50 -5.18
CA VAL A 114 -12.53 11.28 -6.43
C VAL A 114 -11.04 11.09 -6.15
N VAL A 115 -10.46 11.94 -5.31
CA VAL A 115 -9.06 11.80 -4.88
C VAL A 115 -8.80 10.45 -4.20
N PHE A 116 -9.71 9.98 -3.33
CA PHE A 116 -9.57 8.69 -2.66
C PHE A 116 -9.78 7.48 -3.57
N LEU A 117 -10.59 7.60 -4.62
CA LEU A 117 -10.77 6.58 -5.66
C LEU A 117 -9.52 6.37 -6.52
N PHE A 118 -8.77 7.45 -6.76
CA PHE A 118 -7.53 7.41 -7.53
C PHE A 118 -6.27 7.28 -6.66
N LEU A 119 -6.43 7.21 -5.34
CA LEU A 119 -5.32 6.98 -4.43
C LEU A 119 -4.82 5.55 -4.61
N PRO A 120 -3.52 5.37 -4.91
CA PRO A 120 -2.98 4.09 -5.32
C PRO A 120 -3.26 2.95 -4.32
N HIS A 121 -3.97 1.91 -4.76
CA HIS A 121 -4.23 0.72 -3.96
C HIS A 121 -3.13 -0.33 -4.14
N HIS A 122 -2.56 -0.76 -3.01
CA HIS A 122 -1.61 -1.87 -2.79
C HIS A 122 -0.30 -1.85 -3.60
N SER A 123 -0.32 -1.80 -4.93
CA SER A 123 0.86 -1.85 -5.81
C SER A 123 1.61 -0.52 -5.93
N SER A 124 0.90 0.61 -5.80
CA SER A 124 1.46 1.93 -6.08
C SER A 124 1.86 2.72 -4.82
N PHE A 125 1.42 2.28 -3.63
CA PHE A 125 2.05 2.64 -2.35
C PHE A 125 3.50 2.15 -2.28
N MET A 126 3.76 0.95 -2.83
CA MET A 126 5.08 0.34 -2.89
C MET A 126 6.03 1.15 -3.80
N GLN A 127 5.56 1.57 -4.98
CA GLN A 127 6.38 2.32 -5.94
C GLN A 127 6.61 3.80 -5.57
N ARG A 128 5.75 4.43 -4.74
CA ARG A 128 5.73 5.89 -4.53
C ARG A 128 5.97 6.35 -3.10
N THR A 129 6.63 5.53 -2.28
CA THR A 129 7.04 5.92 -0.92
C THR A 129 8.08 7.06 -0.89
N THR A 130 8.59 7.51 -2.05
CA THR A 130 9.42 8.72 -2.24
C THR A 130 8.64 9.95 -2.73
N GLY A 131 7.32 9.84 -2.90
CA GLY A 131 6.55 10.80 -3.67
C GLY A 131 5.35 11.42 -2.95
N ILE A 132 5.44 11.77 -1.66
CA ILE A 132 4.38 12.60 -1.01
C ILE A 132 4.11 13.86 -1.87
N LEU A 133 5.16 14.42 -2.48
CA LEU A 133 5.04 15.54 -3.43
C LEU A 133 4.36 15.13 -4.74
N SER A 134 4.64 13.96 -5.31
CA SER A 134 3.98 13.49 -6.54
C SER A 134 2.51 13.17 -6.35
N GLU A 135 2.12 12.70 -5.16
CA GLU A 135 0.72 12.50 -4.81
C GLU A 135 0.02 13.83 -4.57
N LEU A 136 0.67 14.81 -3.93
CA LEU A 136 0.14 16.17 -3.84
C LEU A 136 0.01 16.84 -5.21
N SER A 137 0.96 16.64 -6.13
CA SER A 137 0.86 17.11 -7.52
C SER A 137 -0.29 16.46 -8.27
N PHE A 138 -0.49 15.15 -8.10
CA PHE A 138 -1.59 14.41 -8.73
C PHE A 138 -2.94 14.80 -8.15
N VAL A 139 -3.02 14.96 -6.83
CA VAL A 139 -4.19 15.50 -6.12
C VAL A 139 -4.46 16.93 -6.58
N TYR A 140 -3.44 17.77 -6.72
CA TYR A 140 -3.59 19.13 -7.25
C TYR A 140 -4.12 19.12 -8.69
N VAL A 141 -3.61 18.25 -9.57
CA VAL A 141 -4.14 18.09 -10.94
C VAL A 141 -5.60 17.63 -10.89
N LEU A 142 -5.94 16.61 -10.10
CA LEU A 142 -7.32 16.13 -9.95
C LEU A 142 -8.27 17.21 -9.41
N LEU A 143 -7.83 18.02 -8.44
CA LEU A 143 -8.60 19.11 -7.85
C LEU A 143 -8.81 20.29 -8.81
N ASN A 144 -7.95 20.45 -9.83
CA ASN A 144 -8.05 21.50 -10.84
C ASN A 144 -8.70 21.03 -12.16
N VAL A 145 -8.77 19.72 -12.41
CA VAL A 145 -9.44 19.12 -13.58
C VAL A 145 -10.93 18.85 -13.31
N PHE A 146 -11.30 18.53 -12.07
CA PHE A 146 -12.69 18.34 -11.60
C PHE A 146 -13.06 19.35 -10.53
#